data_AF-A0A3Q2C649-F1
#
_entry.id   AF-A0A3Q2C649-F1
#
_cell.length_a   1.000
_cell.length_b   1.000
_cell.length_c   1.000
_cell.angle_alpha   90.00
_cell.angle_beta   90.00
_cell.angle_gamma   90.00
#
_symmetry.space_group_name_H-M   'P 1'
#
loop_
_entity.id
_entity.type
_entity.pdbx_description
1 polymer ?
#
loop_
_entity_poly.entity_id
_entity_poly.type
_entity_poly.pdbx_seq_one_letter_code
_entity_poly.pdbx_strand_id
1 'polypeptide(L)'
;MRDFCCDVNSLASSSTFSCPIFHHIPPQGAFSQTSPATFTFHYKSRSSINYLLLTSDCGYQVLLLDEDRGWLLVGGKDHIYLLSPDNLQRPFQKIHWPAAQEHVEHCRLAGKSLERDCANFVRVLQPFNKTHVYACGTGAFHPQCTYLQLSHNSERPMFKLSHTVESGRGKCPFSPREPFTVRLTDGELYAGTSVDFMGANAAIFRTSVQGSSQHYLRTEAYEQNWLNEPDFVGSFSIPDTHSPDDDKVYFFFKEKAVEAGQWDRRVYSRVARVCKVR
;
A
#
# COMPACT_ATOMS: atom_id res chain seq x y z
N MET A 1 22.07 18.37 -3.29
CA MET A 1 22.92 17.27 -2.79
C MET A 1 21.99 16.15 -2.38
N ARG A 2 22.31 14.91 -2.79
CA ARG A 2 21.48 13.72 -2.64
C ARG A 2 21.85 13.07 -1.31
N ASP A 3 21.02 13.20 -0.29
CA ASP A 3 21.23 12.45 0.96
C ASP A 3 20.01 11.56 1.22
N PHE A 4 20.10 10.33 0.69
CA PHE A 4 19.40 9.19 1.28
C PHE A 4 20.22 8.79 2.51
N CYS A 5 19.82 9.25 3.70
CA CYS A 5 20.45 8.80 4.94
C CYS A 5 19.99 7.36 5.27
N CYS A 6 20.66 6.37 4.68
CA CYS A 6 20.61 4.99 5.13
C CYS A 6 21.65 4.79 6.24
N ASP A 7 21.32 5.11 7.48
CA ASP A 7 22.10 4.63 8.62
C ASP A 7 21.73 3.19 8.92
N VAL A 8 22.61 2.27 8.52
CA VAL A 8 22.60 0.87 8.94
C VAL A 8 23.30 0.80 10.29
N ASN A 9 22.55 0.90 11.39
CA ASN A 9 23.06 0.51 12.70
C ASN A 9 22.25 -0.66 13.25
N SER A 10 22.94 -1.80 13.31
CA SER A 10 22.55 -2.99 14.06
C SER A 10 22.36 -2.62 15.53
N LEU A 11 21.11 -2.48 15.97
CA LEU A 11 20.79 -2.45 17.39
C LEU A 11 20.39 -3.86 17.83
N ALA A 12 21.41 -4.66 18.08
CA ALA A 12 21.32 -5.79 19.00
C ALA A 12 21.23 -5.23 20.43
N SER A 13 20.04 -4.88 20.90
CA SER A 13 19.70 -4.95 22.32
C SER A 13 18.19 -4.97 22.50
N SER A 14 17.73 -5.96 23.25
CA SER A 14 16.36 -6.13 23.69
C SER A 14 15.89 -4.90 24.47
N SER A 15 15.13 -4.02 23.81
CA SER A 15 14.38 -2.96 24.46
C SER A 15 12.94 -3.03 23.95
N THR A 16 12.06 -3.48 24.84
CA THR A 16 10.62 -3.57 24.61
C THR A 16 10.06 -2.15 24.53
N PHE A 17 9.83 -1.65 23.32
CA PHE A 17 9.04 -0.42 23.13
C PHE A 17 7.56 -0.76 23.29
N SER A 18 7.04 -0.49 24.48
CA SER A 18 5.62 -0.59 24.80
C SER A 18 4.85 0.55 24.13
N CYS A 19 4.21 0.27 22.98
CA CYS A 19 3.22 1.16 22.39
C CYS A 19 1.88 0.94 23.11
N PRO A 20 1.27 1.96 23.76
CA PRO A 20 0.14 1.76 24.66
C PRO A 20 -1.19 1.70 23.90
N ILE A 21 -1.35 0.79 22.93
CA ILE A 21 -2.66 0.53 22.31
C ILE A 21 -2.82 -0.95 21.91
N PHE A 22 -2.41 -1.91 22.74
CA PHE A 22 -2.91 -3.29 22.60
C PHE A 22 -2.73 -4.02 23.93
N HIS A 23 -3.79 -4.10 24.74
CA HIS A 23 -3.80 -4.98 25.91
C HIS A 23 -4.26 -6.38 25.52
N HIS A 24 -3.40 -7.35 25.88
CA HIS A 24 -3.61 -8.79 26.07
C HIS A 24 -3.71 -9.73 24.85
N ILE A 25 -2.58 -10.40 24.57
CA ILE A 25 -2.54 -11.75 23.99
C ILE A 25 -1.79 -12.64 25.01
N PRO A 26 -2.36 -13.75 25.51
CA PRO A 26 -1.61 -14.72 26.31
C PRO A 26 -0.72 -15.61 25.41
N PRO A 27 0.40 -16.13 25.92
CA PRO A 27 1.36 -16.85 25.10
C PRO A 27 0.99 -18.33 24.93
N GLN A 28 1.43 -18.89 23.81
CA GLN A 28 1.82 -20.29 23.53
C GLN A 28 1.09 -20.94 22.35
N GLY A 29 1.88 -21.42 21.37
CA GLY A 29 1.44 -22.30 20.30
C GLY A 29 2.14 -21.99 18.97
N ALA A 30 3.03 -22.89 18.54
CA ALA A 30 3.80 -22.80 17.31
C ALA A 30 2.91 -22.63 16.05
N PHE A 31 3.20 -21.65 15.20
CA PHE A 31 2.48 -21.43 13.95
C PHE A 31 3.14 -22.20 12.80
N SER A 32 2.52 -23.30 12.39
CA SER A 32 2.73 -23.94 11.10
C SER A 32 1.99 -23.14 10.02
N GLN A 33 2.71 -22.73 8.97
CA GLN A 33 2.18 -22.03 7.80
C GLN A 33 1.55 -23.01 6.80
N THR A 34 0.22 -23.02 6.71
CA THR A 34 -0.53 -23.36 5.48
C THR A 34 -1.99 -22.89 5.65
N SER A 35 -2.36 -21.73 5.07
CA SER A 35 -3.72 -21.33 4.62
C SER A 35 -3.83 -19.79 4.47
N PRO A 36 -4.66 -19.27 3.55
CA PRO A 36 -4.63 -17.86 3.12
C PRO A 36 -5.03 -16.89 4.24
N ALA A 37 -4.35 -15.73 4.27
CA ALA A 37 -4.59 -14.67 5.24
C ALA A 37 -6.07 -14.24 5.22
N THR A 38 -6.78 -14.58 6.30
CA THR A 38 -8.14 -14.11 6.56
C THR A 38 -8.04 -12.72 7.18
N PHE A 39 -8.56 -11.69 6.51
CA PHE A 39 -8.66 -10.35 7.11
C PHE A 39 -9.89 -10.31 8.03
N THR A 40 -9.66 -10.40 9.34
CA THR A 40 -10.71 -10.22 10.36
C THR A 40 -10.79 -8.74 10.73
N PHE A 41 -11.90 -8.09 10.40
CA PHE A 41 -12.21 -6.75 10.91
C PHE A 41 -12.78 -6.84 12.32
N HIS A 42 -12.12 -6.19 13.28
CA HIS A 42 -12.69 -5.95 14.60
C HIS A 42 -13.18 -4.51 14.69
N TYR A 43 -14.45 -4.29 14.38
CA TYR A 43 -15.14 -3.03 14.70
C TYR A 43 -15.79 -3.18 16.08
N LYS A 44 -15.24 -2.49 17.10
CA LYS A 44 -15.84 -2.44 18.45
C LYS A 44 -16.71 -1.18 18.56
N SER A 45 -17.96 -1.28 18.13
CA SER A 45 -19.03 -0.44 18.69
C SER A 45 -19.78 -1.26 19.73
N ARG A 46 -20.06 -0.66 20.89
CA ARG A 46 -20.73 -1.34 22.01
C ARG A 46 -22.06 -1.94 21.51
N SER A 47 -22.09 -3.27 21.45
CA SER A 47 -23.28 -4.12 21.35
C SER A 47 -23.95 -4.22 19.97
N SER A 48 -23.29 -4.91 19.03
CA SER A 48 -23.86 -5.84 18.01
C SER A 48 -22.79 -6.11 16.95
N ILE A 49 -22.23 -7.32 16.90
CA ILE A 49 -21.19 -7.69 15.93
C ILE A 49 -21.88 -7.95 14.58
N ASN A 50 -21.78 -7.02 13.64
CA ASN A 50 -22.17 -7.26 12.24
C ASN A 50 -20.97 -7.85 11.49
N TYR A 51 -21.10 -9.10 11.04
CA TYR A 51 -20.11 -9.75 10.19
C TYR A 51 -20.31 -9.32 8.73
N LEU A 52 -19.30 -8.69 8.13
CA LEU A 52 -19.25 -8.54 6.67
C LEU A 52 -18.55 -9.78 6.11
N LEU A 53 -19.33 -10.79 5.71
CA LEU A 53 -18.83 -11.91 4.90
C LEU A 53 -18.59 -11.42 3.47
N LEU A 54 -17.46 -10.76 3.27
CA LEU A 54 -16.94 -10.43 1.97
C LEU A 54 -16.32 -11.71 1.37
N THR A 55 -17.02 -12.35 0.45
CA THR A 55 -16.61 -13.62 -0.15
C THR A 55 -15.25 -13.49 -0.82
N SER A 56 -14.42 -14.53 -0.66
CA SER A 56 -13.05 -14.67 -1.19
C SER A 56 -12.92 -14.49 -2.71
N ASP A 57 -14.03 -14.55 -3.45
CA ASP A 57 -14.08 -14.41 -4.90
C ASP A 57 -13.89 -12.95 -5.39
N CYS A 58 -14.12 -11.96 -4.51
CA CYS A 58 -14.02 -10.55 -4.88
C CYS A 58 -12.61 -9.95 -4.77
N GLY A 59 -11.62 -10.71 -4.26
CA GLY A 59 -10.21 -10.32 -4.29
C GLY A 59 -9.94 -8.92 -3.75
N TYR A 60 -10.52 -8.53 -2.61
CA TYR A 60 -10.30 -7.24 -1.96
C TYR A 60 -8.83 -7.08 -1.56
N GLN A 61 -8.24 -5.93 -1.91
CA GLN A 61 -6.78 -5.73 -1.79
C GLN A 61 -6.39 -4.57 -0.86
N VAL A 62 -7.27 -3.57 -0.69
CA VAL A 62 -6.96 -2.34 0.05
C VAL A 62 -8.20 -1.72 0.67
N LEU A 63 -8.01 -1.06 1.81
CA LEU A 63 -9.05 -0.46 2.63
C LEU A 63 -8.63 0.94 3.06
N LEU A 64 -9.56 1.89 3.04
CA LEU A 64 -9.35 3.22 3.59
C LEU A 64 -10.59 3.64 4.38
N LEU A 65 -10.44 3.73 5.70
CA LEU A 65 -11.48 4.18 6.62
C LEU A 65 -11.30 5.67 6.92
N ASP A 66 -12.40 6.42 6.89
CA ASP A 66 -12.49 7.79 7.41
C ASP A 66 -13.61 7.80 8.46
N GLU A 67 -13.20 7.75 9.73
CA GLU A 67 -14.12 7.69 10.87
C GLU A 67 -14.89 9.01 11.03
N ASP A 68 -14.21 10.15 10.82
CA ASP A 68 -14.81 11.49 10.96
C ASP A 68 -15.97 11.69 9.99
N ARG A 69 -15.86 11.12 8.79
CA ARG A 69 -16.87 11.23 7.73
C ARG A 69 -17.77 10.00 7.60
N GLY A 70 -17.54 8.97 8.41
CA GLY A 70 -18.38 7.77 8.47
C GLY A 70 -18.42 6.97 7.16
N TRP A 71 -17.29 6.83 6.46
CA TRP A 71 -17.22 6.00 5.25
C TRP A 71 -16.00 5.07 5.23
N LEU A 72 -16.16 3.95 4.52
CA LEU A 72 -15.10 2.98 4.24
C LEU A 72 -15.00 2.78 2.73
N LEU A 73 -13.82 3.05 2.18
CA LEU A 73 -13.49 2.67 0.82
C LEU A 73 -12.83 1.29 0.78
N VAL A 74 -13.21 0.51 -0.21
CA VAL A 74 -12.64 -0.82 -0.47
C VAL A 74 -12.21 -0.89 -1.93
N GLY A 75 -10.94 -1.22 -2.17
CA GLY A 75 -10.41 -1.52 -3.50
C GLY A 75 -10.40 -3.03 -3.76
N GLY A 76 -10.86 -3.44 -4.95
CA GLY A 76 -10.88 -4.83 -5.38
C GLY A 76 -10.56 -4.98 -6.87
N LYS A 77 -10.95 -6.12 -7.44
CA LYS A 77 -10.81 -6.38 -8.87
C LYS A 77 -11.78 -5.53 -9.68
N ASP A 78 -11.23 -4.66 -10.53
CA ASP A 78 -11.89 -3.73 -11.45
C ASP A 78 -12.86 -2.73 -10.78
N HIS A 79 -12.81 -2.59 -9.46
CA HIS A 79 -13.80 -1.82 -8.72
C HIS A 79 -13.25 -1.11 -7.49
N ILE A 80 -13.86 0.04 -7.19
CA ILE A 80 -13.77 0.74 -5.90
C ILE A 80 -15.18 0.81 -5.32
N TYR A 81 -15.32 0.45 -4.05
CA TYR A 81 -16.59 0.45 -3.32
C TYR A 81 -16.58 1.50 -2.23
N LEU A 82 -17.71 2.17 -2.03
CA LEU A 82 -17.96 3.10 -0.92
C LEU A 82 -19.05 2.53 -0.03
N LEU A 83 -18.66 2.16 1.20
CA LEU A 83 -19.51 1.54 2.21
C LEU A 83 -19.71 2.48 3.40
N SER A 84 -20.82 2.29 4.10
CA SER A 84 -21.06 2.92 5.41
C SER A 84 -20.67 1.92 6.51
N PRO A 85 -19.68 2.21 7.37
CA PRO A 85 -19.27 1.33 8.47
C PRO A 85 -20.41 1.08 9.46
N ASP A 86 -21.26 2.08 9.69
CA ASP A 86 -22.36 2.02 10.66
C ASP A 86 -23.53 1.15 10.19
N ASN A 87 -23.69 0.99 8.88
CA ASN A 87 -24.78 0.21 8.32
C ASN A 87 -24.38 -0.49 7.02
N LEU A 88 -23.85 -1.70 7.19
CA LEU A 88 -23.43 -2.59 6.11
C LEU A 88 -24.60 -3.16 5.27
N GLN A 89 -25.85 -2.97 5.71
CA GLN A 89 -27.04 -3.39 4.97
C GLN A 89 -27.48 -2.34 3.93
N ARG A 90 -26.97 -1.11 4.02
CA ARG A 90 -27.26 -0.09 3.00
C ARG A 90 -26.62 -0.48 1.67
N PRO A 91 -27.29 -0.19 0.54
CA PRO A 91 -26.68 -0.37 -0.77
C PRO A 91 -25.40 0.47 -0.86
N PHE A 92 -24.28 -0.20 -1.13
CA PHE A 92 -23.00 0.46 -1.33
C PHE A 92 -22.95 1.05 -2.75
N GLN A 93 -22.21 2.15 -2.90
CA GLN A 93 -21.89 2.67 -4.22
C GLN A 93 -20.64 1.96 -4.75
N LYS A 94 -20.55 1.76 -6.07
CA LYS A 94 -19.37 1.19 -6.72
C LYS A 94 -19.00 1.95 -7.98
N ILE A 95 -17.70 2.11 -8.19
CA ILE A 95 -17.11 2.59 -9.44
C ILE A 95 -16.50 1.39 -10.12
N HIS A 96 -16.84 1.19 -11.40
CA HIS A 96 -16.14 0.24 -12.25
C HIS A 96 -14.93 0.93 -12.88
N TRP A 97 -13.74 0.39 -12.61
CA TRP A 97 -12.46 0.90 -13.10
C TRP A 97 -11.59 -0.26 -13.60
N PRO A 98 -11.92 -0.85 -14.76
CA PRO A 98 -11.17 -1.96 -15.33
C PRO A 98 -9.87 -1.50 -15.99
N ALA A 99 -8.98 -2.45 -16.29
CA ALA A 99 -7.81 -2.21 -17.11
C ALA A 99 -8.22 -1.93 -18.57
N ALA A 100 -7.43 -1.14 -19.29
CA ALA A 100 -7.63 -0.92 -20.73
C ALA A 100 -7.48 -2.25 -21.49
N GLN A 101 -8.32 -2.46 -22.52
CA GLN A 101 -8.32 -3.72 -23.28
C GLN A 101 -6.95 -4.05 -23.88
N GLU A 102 -6.23 -3.05 -24.36
CA GLU A 102 -4.85 -3.21 -24.84
C GLU A 102 -3.91 -3.79 -23.78
N HIS A 103 -3.97 -3.31 -22.54
CA HIS A 103 -3.14 -3.82 -21.44
C HIS A 103 -3.55 -5.25 -21.06
N VAL A 104 -4.85 -5.56 -21.09
CA VAL A 104 -5.35 -6.93 -20.85
C VAL A 104 -4.80 -7.89 -21.91
N GLU A 105 -4.82 -7.51 -23.18
CA GLU A 105 -4.25 -8.31 -24.27
C GLU A 105 -2.74 -8.48 -24.13
N HIS A 106 -1.99 -7.42 -23.81
CA HIS A 106 -0.56 -7.51 -23.55
C HIS A 106 -0.25 -8.43 -22.36
N CYS A 107 -1.01 -8.32 -21.26
CA CYS A 107 -0.89 -9.21 -20.10
C CYS A 107 -1.13 -10.68 -20.46
N ARG A 108 -2.15 -10.95 -21.28
CA ARG A 108 -2.47 -12.29 -21.78
C ARG A 108 -1.35 -12.85 -22.67
N LEU A 109 -0.83 -12.04 -23.60
CA LEU A 109 0.26 -12.42 -24.49
C LEU A 109 1.58 -12.67 -23.72
N ALA A 110 1.76 -12.00 -22.58
CA ALA A 110 2.84 -12.27 -21.64
C ALA A 110 2.65 -13.55 -20.79
N GLY A 111 1.60 -14.35 -21.05
CA GLY A 111 1.36 -15.65 -20.43
C GLY A 111 0.72 -15.58 -19.03
N LYS A 112 0.16 -14.44 -18.63
CA LYS A 112 -0.54 -14.29 -17.34
C LYS A 112 -2.00 -14.77 -17.42
N SER A 113 -2.60 -15.08 -16.27
CA SER A 113 -3.98 -15.55 -16.20
C SER A 113 -4.99 -14.42 -16.46
N LEU A 114 -5.85 -14.57 -17.47
CA LEU A 114 -6.96 -13.63 -17.71
C LEU A 114 -7.89 -13.48 -16.51
N GLU A 115 -8.13 -14.57 -15.80
CA GLU A 115 -9.05 -14.60 -14.65
C GLU A 115 -8.41 -14.00 -13.40
N ARG A 116 -7.13 -14.30 -13.13
CA ARG A 116 -6.49 -14.03 -11.83
C ARG A 116 -5.51 -12.86 -11.84
N ASP A 117 -5.02 -12.46 -13.01
CA ASP A 117 -3.88 -11.56 -13.15
C ASP A 117 -4.17 -10.35 -14.04
N CYS A 118 -4.84 -10.55 -15.19
CA CYS A 118 -5.05 -9.52 -16.21
C CYS A 118 -6.32 -8.69 -15.98
N ALA A 119 -6.41 -8.09 -14.81
CA ALA A 119 -7.45 -7.12 -14.44
C ALA A 119 -6.81 -5.93 -13.73
N ASN A 120 -7.59 -4.88 -13.46
CA ASN A 120 -7.14 -3.80 -12.61
C ASN A 120 -7.45 -4.11 -11.15
N PHE A 121 -6.45 -4.53 -10.39
CA PHE A 121 -6.61 -4.71 -8.95
C PHE A 121 -6.25 -3.39 -8.27
N VAL A 122 -7.22 -2.74 -7.62
CA VAL A 122 -6.97 -1.49 -6.88
C VAL A 122 -6.15 -1.82 -5.65
N ARG A 123 -4.92 -1.32 -5.58
CA ARG A 123 -3.96 -1.63 -4.50
C ARG A 123 -3.67 -0.42 -3.62
N VAL A 124 -3.83 0.80 -4.14
CA VAL A 124 -3.56 2.04 -3.40
C VAL A 124 -4.84 2.82 -3.20
N LEU A 125 -5.14 3.19 -1.96
CA LEU A 125 -6.09 4.23 -1.58
C LEU A 125 -5.44 5.06 -0.48
N GLN A 126 -5.16 6.33 -0.74
CA GLN A 126 -4.51 7.23 0.21
C GLN A 126 -5.25 8.58 0.24
N PRO A 127 -5.50 9.17 1.43
CA PRO A 127 -6.06 10.51 1.52
C PRO A 127 -5.14 11.52 0.81
N PHE A 128 -5.65 12.22 -0.21
CA PHE A 128 -4.88 13.22 -0.94
C PHE A 128 -5.16 14.62 -0.41
N ASN A 129 -6.43 14.96 -0.26
CA ASN A 129 -6.89 16.19 0.38
C ASN A 129 -8.29 15.97 0.98
N LYS A 130 -8.92 17.06 1.44
CA LYS A 130 -10.25 17.00 2.04
C LYS A 130 -11.36 16.53 1.09
N THR A 131 -11.15 16.46 -0.21
CA THR A 131 -12.21 16.10 -1.18
C THR A 131 -11.80 14.97 -2.12
N HIS A 132 -10.55 14.52 -2.07
CA HIS A 132 -10.00 13.54 -3.00
C HIS A 132 -9.16 12.50 -2.27
N VAL A 133 -9.25 11.28 -2.78
CA VAL A 133 -8.38 10.14 -2.45
C VAL A 133 -7.52 9.84 -3.67
N TYR A 134 -6.22 9.64 -3.45
CA TYR A 134 -5.31 9.12 -4.47
C TYR A 134 -5.50 7.61 -4.58
N ALA A 135 -5.77 7.12 -5.79
CA ALA A 135 -6.05 5.72 -6.06
C ALA A 135 -5.10 5.18 -7.13
N CYS A 136 -4.58 3.97 -6.94
CA CYS A 136 -3.80 3.25 -7.96
C CYS A 136 -4.20 1.79 -8.03
N GLY A 137 -4.09 1.21 -9.21
CA GLY A 137 -4.27 -0.22 -9.43
C GLY A 137 -3.26 -0.80 -10.39
N THR A 138 -3.23 -2.14 -10.48
CA THR A 138 -2.26 -2.90 -11.28
C THR A 138 -2.46 -2.74 -12.79
N GLY A 139 -3.65 -2.32 -13.23
CA GLY A 139 -3.96 -2.07 -14.64
C GLY A 139 -3.61 -3.21 -15.60
N ALA A 140 -3.81 -4.48 -15.17
CA ALA A 140 -3.36 -5.67 -15.90
C ALA A 140 -1.85 -5.64 -16.22
N PHE A 141 -1.01 -5.55 -15.19
CA PHE A 141 0.45 -5.40 -15.32
C PHE A 141 0.86 -4.12 -16.08
N HIS A 142 0.04 -3.08 -16.01
CA HIS A 142 0.36 -1.74 -16.45
C HIS A 142 -0.18 -0.73 -15.44
N PRO A 143 0.52 -0.55 -14.29
CA PRO A 143 0.00 0.20 -13.15
C PRO A 143 -0.40 1.63 -13.50
N GLN A 144 -1.57 2.04 -13.01
CA GLN A 144 -2.15 3.35 -13.27
C GLN A 144 -2.68 3.96 -11.97
N CYS A 145 -2.56 5.28 -11.87
CA CYS A 145 -3.08 6.06 -10.75
C CYS A 145 -4.07 7.15 -11.23
N THR A 146 -4.97 7.55 -10.35
CA THR A 146 -5.95 8.61 -10.57
C THR A 146 -6.44 9.17 -9.23
N TYR A 147 -7.38 10.11 -9.28
CA TYR A 147 -7.99 10.74 -8.12
C TYR A 147 -9.47 10.34 -8.03
N LEU A 148 -9.91 10.00 -6.83
CA LEU A 148 -11.30 9.71 -6.51
C LEU A 148 -11.88 10.89 -5.75
N GLN A 149 -12.88 11.56 -6.32
CA GLN A 149 -13.57 12.66 -5.64
C GLN A 149 -14.64 12.13 -4.69
N LEU A 150 -14.56 12.57 -3.44
CA LEU A 150 -15.47 12.28 -2.34
C LEU A 150 -16.01 13.60 -1.78
N SER A 151 -17.26 13.93 -2.10
CA SER A 151 -17.95 15.06 -1.49
C SER A 151 -19.05 14.58 -0.56
N HIS A 152 -19.03 15.07 0.67
CA HIS A 152 -20.04 14.83 1.71
C HIS A 152 -20.94 16.05 1.86
N ASN A 153 -21.47 16.58 0.74
CA ASN A 153 -22.58 17.52 0.80
C ASN A 153 -23.89 16.73 0.75
N SER A 154 -24.74 16.94 1.74
CA SER A 154 -26.00 16.22 2.00
C SER A 154 -26.98 16.25 0.82
N GLU A 155 -26.86 17.22 -0.09
CA GLU A 155 -27.73 17.33 -1.26
C GLU A 155 -27.25 16.53 -2.48
N ARG A 156 -25.94 16.33 -2.64
CA ARG A 156 -25.33 15.59 -3.76
C ARG A 156 -24.02 14.91 -3.32
N PRO A 157 -24.07 13.70 -2.73
CA PRO A 157 -22.86 12.94 -2.45
C PRO A 157 -22.13 12.66 -3.77
N MET A 158 -20.85 13.03 -3.84
CA MET A 158 -20.03 12.75 -5.02
C MET A 158 -19.13 11.57 -4.74
N PHE A 159 -19.23 10.55 -5.60
CA PHE A 159 -18.34 9.41 -5.65
C PHE A 159 -17.99 9.18 -7.12
N LYS A 160 -16.94 9.87 -7.59
CA LYS A 160 -16.58 9.91 -9.01
C LYS A 160 -15.07 9.80 -9.20
N LEU A 161 -14.67 8.95 -10.14
CA LEU A 161 -13.28 8.85 -10.58
C LEU A 161 -12.92 10.02 -11.50
N SER A 162 -11.74 10.59 -11.32
CA SER A 162 -11.19 11.60 -12.22
C SER A 162 -10.87 10.99 -13.58
N HIS A 163 -10.91 11.82 -14.63
CA HIS A 163 -10.45 11.45 -15.97
C HIS A 163 -8.92 11.56 -16.10
N THR A 164 -8.25 12.19 -15.15
CA THR A 164 -6.79 12.29 -15.12
C THR A 164 -6.20 10.93 -14.76
N VAL A 165 -5.35 10.40 -15.64
CA VAL A 165 -4.63 9.14 -15.43
C VAL A 165 -3.14 9.42 -15.39
N GLU A 166 -2.48 8.91 -14.37
CA GLU A 166 -1.04 8.98 -14.19
C GLU A 166 -0.43 7.57 -14.29
N SER A 167 0.86 7.51 -14.63
CA SER A 167 1.63 6.28 -14.47
C SER A 167 1.67 5.87 -13.00
N GLY A 168 1.38 4.59 -12.73
CA GLY A 168 1.52 3.97 -11.42
C GLY A 168 2.87 3.29 -11.20
N ARG A 169 3.79 3.36 -12.18
CA ARG A 169 5.13 2.76 -12.06
C ARG A 169 5.88 3.37 -10.87
N GLY A 170 6.37 2.54 -9.96
CA GLY A 170 7.03 2.99 -8.72
C GLY A 170 6.05 3.53 -7.66
N LYS A 171 4.73 3.45 -7.88
CA LYS A 171 3.68 3.86 -6.95
C LYS A 171 2.75 2.70 -6.56
N CYS A 172 2.58 1.75 -7.47
CA CYS A 172 1.70 0.59 -7.37
C CYS A 172 2.39 -0.60 -8.06
N PRO A 173 2.29 -1.83 -7.52
CA PRO A 173 2.92 -2.99 -8.11
C PRO A 173 2.28 -3.40 -9.45
N PHE A 174 3.05 -4.09 -10.29
CA PHE A 174 2.56 -4.67 -11.54
C PHE A 174 1.68 -5.89 -11.30
N SER A 175 2.14 -6.77 -10.40
CA SER A 175 1.41 -7.98 -10.04
C SER A 175 0.44 -7.72 -8.88
N PRO A 176 -0.80 -8.26 -8.93
CA PRO A 176 -1.75 -8.13 -7.81
C PRO A 176 -1.31 -8.85 -6.54
N ARG A 177 -0.34 -9.78 -6.65
CA ARG A 177 0.17 -10.59 -5.53
C ARG A 177 1.49 -10.07 -4.95
N GLU A 178 2.08 -9.05 -5.55
CA GLU A 178 3.36 -8.51 -5.10
C GLU A 178 3.21 -7.77 -3.76
N PRO A 179 4.05 -8.09 -2.75
CA PRO A 179 4.18 -7.30 -1.54
C PRO A 179 4.67 -5.90 -1.85
N PHE A 180 4.00 -4.90 -1.30
CA PHE A 180 4.33 -3.50 -1.53
C PHE A 180 3.85 -2.68 -0.33
N THR A 181 4.35 -1.45 -0.20
CA THR A 181 3.83 -0.50 0.77
C THR A 181 3.77 0.89 0.18
N VAL A 182 2.85 1.72 0.69
CA VAL A 182 2.71 3.10 0.24
C VAL A 182 2.23 4.00 1.38
N ARG A 183 2.77 5.21 1.43
CA ARG A 183 2.34 6.27 2.34
C ARG A 183 2.32 7.60 1.61
N LEU A 184 1.16 8.25 1.58
CA LEU A 184 1.04 9.63 1.13
C LEU A 184 1.11 10.57 2.33
N THR A 185 2.06 11.50 2.34
CA THR A 185 2.18 12.55 3.36
C THR A 185 2.75 13.80 2.74
N ASP A 186 2.24 14.97 3.14
CA ASP A 186 2.79 16.27 2.71
C ASP A 186 2.87 16.46 1.18
N GLY A 187 1.94 15.85 0.42
CA GLY A 187 1.92 15.93 -1.05
C GLY A 187 2.92 15.02 -1.77
N GLU A 188 3.68 14.21 -1.02
CA GLU A 188 4.66 13.26 -1.53
C GLU A 188 4.23 11.81 -1.26
N LEU A 189 4.31 10.97 -2.28
CA LEU A 189 4.02 9.54 -2.20
C LEU A 189 5.31 8.76 -1.99
N TYR A 190 5.39 8.08 -0.85
CA TYR A 190 6.49 7.21 -0.46
C TYR A 190 6.08 5.76 -0.69
N ALA A 191 6.73 5.05 -1.61
CA ALA A 191 6.32 3.70 -2.02
C ALA A 191 7.50 2.73 -2.00
N GLY A 192 7.31 1.55 -1.42
CA GLY A 192 8.21 0.41 -1.57
C GLY A 192 7.54 -0.61 -2.49
N THR A 193 8.05 -0.74 -3.72
CA THR A 193 7.45 -1.58 -4.77
C THR A 193 8.46 -1.85 -5.88
N SER A 194 8.18 -2.80 -6.78
CA SER A 194 8.91 -2.92 -8.04
C SER A 194 8.52 -1.87 -9.09
N VAL A 195 9.44 -1.64 -10.03
CA VAL A 195 9.22 -0.79 -11.22
C VAL A 195 9.13 -1.57 -12.51
N ASP A 196 9.08 -2.89 -12.47
CA ASP A 196 9.10 -3.72 -13.67
C ASP A 196 8.07 -4.85 -13.61
N PHE A 197 7.71 -5.33 -14.80
CA PHE A 197 6.73 -6.39 -14.96
C PHE A 197 7.13 -7.69 -14.23
N MET A 198 8.44 -7.95 -14.10
CA MET A 198 8.97 -9.15 -13.46
C MET A 198 9.01 -9.07 -11.94
N GLY A 199 8.88 -7.87 -11.35
CA GLY A 199 9.03 -7.68 -9.90
C GLY A 199 10.48 -7.78 -9.41
N ALA A 200 11.46 -7.76 -10.32
CA ALA A 200 12.87 -7.97 -9.98
C ALA A 200 13.59 -6.69 -9.57
N ASN A 201 13.09 -5.53 -10.02
CA ASN A 201 13.68 -4.23 -9.71
C ASN A 201 12.83 -3.50 -8.67
N ALA A 202 12.95 -3.95 -7.41
CA ALA A 202 12.32 -3.35 -6.24
C ALA A 202 13.15 -2.17 -5.72
N ALA A 203 12.46 -1.09 -5.34
CA ALA A 203 13.10 0.09 -4.75
C ALA A 203 12.13 0.83 -3.82
N ILE A 204 12.70 1.72 -3.00
CA ILE A 204 11.94 2.72 -2.26
C ILE A 204 11.92 4.00 -3.10
N PHE A 205 10.73 4.51 -3.36
CA PHE A 205 10.44 5.69 -4.17
C PHE A 205 9.87 6.82 -3.32
N ARG A 206 10.20 8.06 -3.70
CA ARG A 206 9.50 9.28 -3.29
C ARG A 206 9.10 10.04 -4.55
N THR A 207 7.81 10.19 -4.78
CA THR A 207 7.26 10.85 -5.96
C THR A 207 6.26 11.91 -5.55
N SER A 208 6.41 13.12 -6.08
CA SER A 208 5.42 14.17 -5.87
C SER A 208 4.11 13.83 -6.56
N VAL A 209 2.99 13.96 -5.84
CA VAL A 209 1.63 13.81 -6.40
C VAL A 209 0.94 15.16 -6.57
N GLN A 210 1.65 16.26 -6.29
CA GLN A 210 1.15 17.61 -6.50
C GLN A 210 2.05 18.37 -7.48
N GLY A 211 1.44 19.00 -8.49
CA GLY A 211 2.17 19.80 -9.48
C GLY A 211 2.77 18.96 -10.62
N SER A 212 3.47 19.65 -11.53
CA SER A 212 4.05 19.07 -12.76
C SER A 212 5.48 18.53 -12.58
N SER A 213 6.04 18.61 -11.37
CA SER A 213 7.42 18.19 -11.09
C SER A 213 7.59 16.71 -11.36
N GLN A 214 8.44 16.38 -12.33
CA GLN A 214 8.79 14.99 -12.70
C GLN A 214 9.94 14.43 -11.84
N HIS A 215 10.38 15.18 -10.83
CA HIS A 215 11.46 14.72 -9.97
C HIS A 215 10.93 13.68 -8.99
N TYR A 216 11.45 12.46 -9.12
CA TYR A 216 11.27 11.39 -8.15
C TYR A 216 12.63 11.00 -7.58
N LEU A 217 12.65 10.61 -6.30
CA LEU A 217 13.80 9.96 -5.70
C LEU A 217 13.57 8.45 -5.67
N ARG A 218 14.66 7.70 -5.79
CA ARG A 218 14.65 6.24 -5.64
C ARG A 218 15.96 5.76 -5.02
N THR A 219 15.92 4.64 -4.32
CA THR A 219 17.13 3.90 -3.92
C THR A 219 17.88 3.39 -5.14
N GLU A 220 19.20 3.14 -5.01
CA GLU A 220 20.01 2.64 -6.12
C GLU A 220 19.52 1.26 -6.60
N ALA A 221 19.58 1.02 -7.92
CA ALA A 221 19.09 -0.24 -8.49
C ALA A 221 20.22 -1.24 -8.58
N TYR A 222 19.87 -2.51 -8.40
CA TYR A 222 20.78 -3.65 -8.54
C TYR A 222 21.97 -3.60 -7.57
N GLU A 223 21.91 -2.76 -6.54
CA GLU A 223 22.86 -2.73 -5.44
C GLU A 223 22.28 -3.46 -4.23
N GLN A 224 22.75 -4.68 -4.00
CA GLN A 224 22.25 -5.55 -2.93
C GLN A 224 22.45 -4.97 -1.52
N ASN A 225 23.38 -4.02 -1.36
CA ASN A 225 23.58 -3.32 -0.09
C ASN A 225 22.44 -2.34 0.26
N TRP A 226 21.66 -1.92 -0.73
CA TRP A 226 20.47 -1.09 -0.51
C TRP A 226 19.24 -1.95 -0.25
N LEU A 227 18.93 -2.84 -1.20
CA LEU A 227 17.79 -3.75 -1.16
C LEU A 227 18.13 -5.05 -1.89
N ASN A 228 17.77 -6.19 -1.31
CA ASN A 228 18.06 -7.51 -1.86
C ASN A 228 16.83 -8.44 -1.85
N GLU A 229 16.03 -8.36 -2.91
CA GLU A 229 14.75 -9.05 -3.04
C GLU A 229 13.81 -8.76 -1.85
N PRO A 230 13.44 -7.48 -1.62
CA PRO A 230 12.63 -7.09 -0.47
C PRO A 230 11.15 -7.45 -0.64
N ASP A 231 10.57 -8.02 0.42
CA ASP A 231 9.13 -8.14 0.64
C ASP A 231 8.66 -7.00 1.55
N PHE A 232 8.07 -5.96 0.96
CA PHE A 232 7.56 -4.82 1.73
C PHE A 232 6.31 -5.17 2.52
N VAL A 233 6.22 -4.62 3.74
CA VAL A 233 5.15 -4.90 4.70
C VAL A 233 4.34 -3.65 5.04
N GLY A 234 5.01 -2.53 5.30
CA GLY A 234 4.32 -1.30 5.74
C GLY A 234 5.22 -0.07 5.73
N SER A 235 4.61 1.10 5.68
CA SER A 235 5.31 2.38 5.77
C SER A 235 4.52 3.43 6.55
N PHE A 236 5.24 4.20 7.37
CA PHE A 236 4.65 5.12 8.34
C PHE A 236 5.43 6.42 8.38
N SER A 237 4.72 7.56 8.39
CA SER A 237 5.33 8.86 8.69
C SER A 237 5.33 9.03 10.21
N ILE A 238 6.51 9.17 10.79
CA ILE A 238 6.69 9.31 12.24
C ILE A 238 7.50 10.60 12.47
N PRO A 239 6.98 11.54 13.29
CA PRO A 239 7.75 12.68 13.76
C PRO A 239 8.88 12.21 14.67
N ASP A 240 10.12 12.61 14.38
CA ASP A 240 11.27 12.25 15.21
C ASP A 240 11.50 13.26 16.35
N THR A 241 11.21 14.55 16.12
CA THR A 241 11.35 15.63 17.11
C THR A 241 10.14 16.55 17.10
N HIS A 242 10.20 17.65 17.86
CA HIS A 242 9.20 18.73 17.77
C HIS A 242 9.33 19.56 16.47
N SER A 243 10.42 19.39 15.72
CA SER A 243 10.62 20.04 14.44
C SER A 243 10.06 19.17 13.31
N PRO A 244 9.10 19.68 12.52
CA PRO A 244 8.60 18.97 11.33
C PRO A 244 9.69 18.64 10.30
N ASP A 245 10.81 19.36 10.33
CA ASP A 245 11.94 19.15 9.41
C ASP A 245 12.71 17.85 9.69
N ASP A 246 12.55 17.29 10.90
CA ASP A 246 13.18 16.03 11.28
C ASP A 246 12.29 14.81 10.99
N ASP A 247 11.05 15.02 10.53
CA ASP A 247 10.11 13.93 10.27
C ASP A 247 10.69 12.92 9.27
N LYS A 248 10.48 11.63 9.55
CA LYS A 248 10.94 10.55 8.69
C LYS A 248 9.79 9.64 8.28
N VAL A 249 9.96 9.03 7.12
CA VAL A 249 9.13 7.91 6.69
C VAL A 249 9.90 6.62 6.92
N TYR A 250 9.32 5.74 7.71
CA TYR A 250 9.87 4.43 8.04
C TYR A 250 9.25 3.37 7.11
N PHE A 251 10.08 2.46 6.61
CA PHE A 251 9.68 1.33 5.77
C PHE A 251 10.05 0.03 6.46
N PHE A 252 9.08 -0.87 6.57
CA PHE A 252 9.22 -2.20 7.16
C PHE A 252 9.16 -3.23 6.05
N PHE A 253 10.17 -4.10 5.97
CA PHE A 253 10.27 -5.11 4.93
C PHE A 253 11.13 -6.29 5.41
N LYS A 254 11.07 -7.40 4.67
CA LYS A 254 11.99 -8.53 4.84
C LYS A 254 12.84 -8.65 3.58
N GLU A 255 14.08 -9.08 3.70
CA GLU A 255 14.93 -9.29 2.53
C GLU A 255 16.00 -10.35 2.78
N LYS A 256 16.67 -10.79 1.72
CA LYS A 256 17.81 -11.70 1.82
C LYS A 256 19.01 -10.98 2.43
N ALA A 257 19.51 -11.47 3.55
CA ALA A 257 20.64 -10.88 4.25
C ALA A 257 21.93 -11.04 3.43
N VAL A 258 22.51 -9.93 2.99
CA VAL A 258 23.82 -9.91 2.29
C VAL A 258 24.96 -10.16 3.27
N GLU A 259 24.76 -9.78 4.54
CA GLU A 259 25.69 -10.00 5.64
C GLU A 259 25.71 -11.44 6.17
N ALA A 260 24.74 -12.27 5.77
CA ALA A 260 24.80 -13.70 6.05
C ALA A 260 25.87 -14.34 5.15
N GLY A 261 26.63 -15.30 5.70
CA GLY A 261 27.67 -15.97 4.92
C GLY A 261 27.12 -16.56 3.61
N GLN A 262 27.96 -16.66 2.56
CA GLN A 262 27.55 -17.07 1.21
C GLN A 262 26.74 -18.38 1.12
N TRP A 263 26.84 -19.25 2.14
CA TRP A 263 26.17 -20.55 2.21
C TRP A 263 24.88 -20.53 3.04
N ASP A 264 24.56 -19.40 3.67
CA ASP A 264 23.45 -19.26 4.60
C ASP A 264 22.43 -18.23 4.06
N ARG A 265 21.40 -18.73 3.38
CA ARG A 265 20.33 -17.91 2.79
C ARG A 265 19.34 -17.45 3.86
N ARG A 266 19.78 -16.60 4.78
CA ARG A 266 18.91 -16.02 5.81
C ARG A 266 18.07 -14.87 5.26
N VAL A 267 16.87 -14.74 5.81
CA VAL A 267 15.97 -13.61 5.58
C VAL A 267 15.88 -12.79 6.86
N TYR A 268 16.18 -11.50 6.77
CA TYR A 268 16.11 -10.57 7.90
C TYR A 268 14.92 -9.62 7.74
N SER A 269 14.28 -9.30 8.87
CA SER A 269 13.34 -8.19 8.94
C SER A 269 14.13 -6.89 9.12
N ARG A 270 13.80 -5.85 8.35
CA ARG A 270 14.49 -4.57 8.38
C ARG A 270 13.52 -3.40 8.54
N VAL A 271 14.07 -2.32 9.07
CA VAL A 271 13.44 -1.01 9.09
C VAL A 271 14.40 -0.03 8.41
N ALA A 272 13.95 0.60 7.34
CA ALA A 272 14.65 1.73 6.72
C ALA A 272 13.93 3.04 7.07
N ARG A 273 14.66 4.15 7.08
CA ARG A 273 14.10 5.49 7.28
C ARG A 273 14.56 6.41 6.16
N VAL A 274 13.70 7.33 5.74
CA VAL A 274 14.03 8.40 4.80
C VAL A 274 13.52 9.73 5.32
N CYS A 275 14.30 10.80 5.13
CA CYS A 275 13.92 12.13 5.57
C CYS A 275 12.83 12.73 4.68
N LYS A 276 11.87 13.41 5.30
CA LYS A 276 10.88 14.25 4.61
C LYS A 276 11.51 15.60 4.30
N VAL A 277 12.36 15.67 3.27
CA VAL A 277 12.96 16.95 2.87
C VAL A 277 11.89 17.82 2.20
N ARG A 278 11.55 18.96 2.82
CA ARG A 278 10.80 20.06 2.19
C ARG A 278 11.73 20.99 1.43
#